data_AF-A0A5K1CMU4-F1
#
_entry.id   AF-A0A5K1CMU4-F1
#
_cell.length_a   1.000
_cell.length_b   1.000
_cell.length_c   1.000
_cell.angle_alpha   90.00
_cell.angle_beta   90.00
_cell.angle_gamma   90.00
#
_symmetry.space_group_name_H-M   'P 1'
#
loop_
_entity.id
_entity.type
_entity.pdbx_description
1 polymer ?
#
loop_
_entity_poly.entity_id
_entity_poly.type
_entity_poly.pdbx_seq_one_letter_code
_entity_poly.pdbx_strand_id
1 'polypeptide(L)' 'FLWGLGLPEGEAEFHDVYGLEEELLEMVPKPVVAVVFLYPLTDE' A
#
# COMPACT_ATOMS: atom_id res chain seq x y z
N PHE A 1 6.81 -7.54 9.03
CA PHE A 1 6.95 -8.52 7.94
C PHE A 1 8.09 -8.16 7.02
N LEU A 2 8.03 -7.01 6.32
CA LEU A 2 9.06 -6.57 5.36
C LEU A 2 10.50 -6.58 5.92
N TRP A 3 10.73 -6.01 7.10
CA TRP A 3 12.07 -5.99 7.71
C TRP A 3 12.57 -7.39 8.12
N GLY A 4 11.66 -8.29 8.50
CA GLY A 4 11.98 -9.69 8.75
C GLY A 4 12.39 -10.47 7.50
N LEU A 5 12.10 -9.93 6.31
CA LEU A 5 12.54 -10.46 5.01
C LEU A 5 13.82 -9.78 4.50
N GLY A 6 14.42 -8.88 5.28
CA GLY A 6 15.68 -8.21 4.96
C GLY A 6 15.54 -6.84 4.30
N LEU A 7 14.34 -6.27 4.20
CA LEU A 7 14.18 -4.87 3.77
C LEU A 7 14.70 -3.93 4.89
N PRO A 8 15.57 -2.95 4.60
CA PRO A 8 15.97 -1.96 5.59
C PRO A 8 14.80 -1.08 6.07
N GLU A 9 14.87 -0.65 7.33
CA GLU A 9 13.93 0.35 7.87
C GLU A 9 14.13 1.69 7.13
N GLY A 10 13.01 2.29 6.69
CA GLY A 10 13.02 3.56 5.96
C GLY A 10 13.08 3.45 4.43
N GLU A 11 13.31 2.26 3.85
CA GLU A 11 13.23 2.08 2.39
C GLU A 11 11.78 1.98 1.89
N ALA A 12 10.95 1.19 2.56
CA ALA A 12 9.51 1.14 2.29
C ALA A 12 8.72 0.62 3.51
N GLU A 13 7.47 1.06 3.59
CA GLU A 13 6.49 0.63 4.57
C GLU A 13 5.09 0.58 3.95
N PHE A 14 4.17 -0.13 4.59
CA PHE A 14 2.77 -0.18 4.15
C PHE A 14 1.97 0.94 4.82
N HIS A 15 1.10 1.57 4.02
CA HIS A 15 0.07 2.49 4.51
C HIS A 15 -1.29 2.03 4.00
N ASP A 16 -2.32 2.21 4.83
CA ASP A 16 -3.69 1.95 4.43
C ASP A 16 -4.17 3.01 3.44
N VAL A 17 -4.95 2.57 2.46
CA VAL A 17 -5.64 3.44 1.50
C VAL A 17 -7.12 3.46 1.89
N TYR A 18 -7.58 4.59 2.44
CA TYR A 18 -8.94 4.72 2.96
C TYR A 18 -10.02 4.87 1.88
N GLY A 19 -9.62 5.24 0.66
CA GLY A 19 -10.50 5.36 -0.50
C GLY A 19 -9.69 5.67 -1.75
N LEU A 20 -10.36 5.64 -2.91
CA LEU A 20 -9.73 5.85 -4.22
C LEU A 20 -10.00 7.25 -4.78
N GLU A 21 -10.76 8.06 -4.05
CA GLU A 21 -10.99 9.47 -4.30
C GLU A 21 -9.71 10.27 -4.03
N GLU A 22 -9.48 11.33 -4.82
CA GLU A 22 -8.25 12.13 -4.78
C GLU A 22 -7.92 12.64 -3.37
N GLU A 23 -8.92 13.16 -2.67
CA GLU A 23 -8.82 13.70 -1.31
C GLU A 23 -8.32 12.65 -0.29
N LEU A 24 -8.70 11.38 -0.46
CA LEU A 24 -8.26 10.29 0.41
C LEU A 24 -6.87 9.76 0.00
N LEU A 25 -6.55 9.80 -1.30
CA LEU A 25 -5.24 9.41 -1.81
C LEU A 25 -4.11 10.40 -1.44
N GLU A 26 -4.45 11.66 -1.15
CA GLU A 26 -3.52 12.67 -0.64
C GLU A 26 -2.99 12.33 0.76
N MET A 27 -3.74 11.55 1.55
CA MET A 27 -3.31 11.12 2.88
C MET A 27 -2.17 10.11 2.86
N VAL A 28 -1.94 9.42 1.73
CA VAL A 28 -0.91 8.39 1.60
C VAL A 28 0.45 9.05 1.35
N PRO A 29 1.48 8.76 2.18
CA PRO A 29 2.83 9.30 2.01
C PRO A 29 3.41 9.06 0.61
N LYS A 30 4.16 10.05 0.10
CA LYS A 30 4.76 10.03 -1.23
C LYS A 30 6.30 9.99 -1.12
N PRO A 31 7.01 9.35 -2.08
CA PRO A 31 6.49 8.68 -3.27
C PRO A 31 5.92 7.28 -2.97
N VAL A 32 4.85 6.91 -3.68
CA VAL A 32 4.31 5.54 -3.64
C VAL A 32 5.02 4.71 -4.70
N VAL A 33 5.60 3.57 -4.30
CA VAL A 33 6.36 2.68 -5.20
C VAL A 33 5.56 1.47 -5.66
N ALA A 34 4.53 1.06 -4.91
CA ALA A 34 3.66 -0.06 -5.25
C ALA A 34 2.31 0.04 -4.53
N VAL A 35 1.29 -0.65 -5.05
CA VAL A 35 -0.04 -0.79 -4.44
C VAL A 35 -0.39 -2.28 -4.39
N VAL A 36 -0.83 -2.75 -3.22
CA VAL A 36 -1.37 -4.11 -3.05
C VAL A 36 -2.88 -3.98 -2.89
N PHE A 37 -3.62 -4.51 -3.88
CA PHE A 37 -5.08 -4.46 -3.90
C PHE A 37 -5.65 -5.85 -3.67
N LEU A 38 -6.38 -6.02 -2.57
CA LEU A 38 -7.07 -7.26 -2.27
C LEU A 38 -8.51 -7.18 -2.78
N TYR A 39 -8.88 -8.13 -3.64
CA TYR A 39 -10.22 -8.22 -4.22
C TYR A 39 -10.65 -9.69 -4.29
N PRO A 40 -11.96 -9.99 -4.26
CA PRO A 40 -12.44 -11.36 -4.35
C PRO A 40 -12.21 -11.91 -5.76
N LEU A 41 -11.75 -13.16 -5.84
CA LEU A 41 -11.75 -13.93 -7.08
C LEU A 41 -13.04 -14.74 -7.13
N THR A 42 -13.97 -14.38 -8.01
CA THR A 42 -15.25 -15.05 -8.19
C THR A 42 -15.29 -15.76 -9.53
N ASP A 43 -15.80 -16.99 -9.54
CA ASP A 43 -16.02 -17.80 -10.74
C ASP A 43 -17.35 -17.41 -11.44
N GLU A 44 -17.53 -16.13 -11.81
CA GLU A 44 -18.80 -15.51 -12.28
C GLU A 44 -20.03 -15.64 -11.36
#